data_AF-A0A7X7KV20-F1
#
_entry.id   AF-A0A7X7KV20-F1
#
_cell.length_a   1.000
_cell.length_b   1.000
_cell.length_c   1.000
_cell.angle_alpha   90.00
_cell.angle_beta   90.00
_cell.angle_gamma   90.00
#
_symmetry.space_group_name_H-M   'P 1'
#
loop_
_entity.id
_entity.type
_entity.pdbx_description
1 polymer ?
#
loop_
_entity_poly.entity_id
_entity_poly.type
_entity_poly.pdbx_seq_one_letter_code
_entity_poly.pdbx_strand_id
1 'polypeptide(L)'
;MNFVRRLLLLGAAGLMAGCDTFYQDARYADSSRQEAVRVEMARQQQARDLDVIKARNEALEFQLQQADARLGRIEGALREAGTPQADIAALRREIEQLRAGQASLRQEIVDELGREIVKLFAAQQTGARGGTRRTGAQTGYEHKVQAGQTLSEIAAAYQVTVATIKQANNLKDDVIRVGQVLFIPD
;
A
#
# COMPACT_ATOMS: atom_id res chain seq x y z
N MET A 1 -57.61 -20.90 -95.52
CA MET A 1 -57.78 -21.33 -94.11
C MET A 1 -56.66 -20.87 -93.16
N ASN A 2 -55.77 -19.95 -93.57
CA ASN A 2 -54.57 -19.58 -92.78
C ASN A 2 -54.62 -18.18 -92.17
N PHE A 3 -55.58 -17.33 -92.55
CA PHE A 3 -55.67 -15.94 -92.09
C PHE A 3 -56.41 -15.81 -90.74
N VAL A 4 -57.53 -16.50 -90.58
CA VAL A 4 -58.31 -16.54 -89.32
C VAL A 4 -57.52 -17.21 -88.19
N ARG A 5 -56.75 -18.26 -88.51
CA ARG A 5 -55.89 -18.96 -87.54
C ARG A 5 -54.69 -18.11 -87.08
N ARG A 6 -54.16 -17.23 -87.94
CA ARG A 6 -53.10 -16.28 -87.59
C ARG A 6 -53.62 -15.12 -86.72
N LEU A 7 -54.83 -14.64 -86.99
CA LEU A 7 -55.47 -13.57 -86.21
C LEU A 7 -55.82 -14.01 -84.77
N LEU A 8 -56.27 -15.25 -84.61
CA LEU A 8 -56.60 -15.85 -83.30
C LEU A 8 -55.35 -16.12 -82.44
N LEU A 9 -54.23 -16.49 -83.05
CA LEU A 9 -52.94 -16.67 -82.37
C LEU A 9 -52.31 -15.34 -81.93
N LEU A 10 -52.45 -14.26 -82.71
CA LEU A 10 -51.98 -12.92 -82.30
C LEU A 10 -52.80 -12.35 -81.13
N GLY A 11 -54.12 -12.56 -81.10
CA GLY A 11 -54.98 -12.11 -79.99
C GLY A 11 -54.69 -12.81 -78.66
N ALA A 12 -54.37 -14.11 -78.69
CA ALA A 12 -54.01 -14.87 -77.50
C ALA A 12 -52.61 -14.52 -76.95
N ALA A 13 -51.65 -14.19 -77.82
CA ALA A 13 -50.30 -13.77 -77.41
C ALA A 13 -50.29 -12.41 -76.69
N GLY A 14 -51.13 -11.46 -77.11
CA GLY A 14 -51.29 -10.16 -76.44
C GLY A 14 -51.97 -10.28 -75.06
N LEU A 15 -52.92 -11.21 -74.89
CA LEU A 15 -53.56 -11.47 -73.60
C LEU A 15 -52.62 -12.15 -72.59
N MET A 16 -51.78 -13.10 -73.04
CA MET A 16 -50.78 -13.76 -72.18
C MET A 16 -49.64 -12.80 -71.78
N ALA A 17 -49.17 -11.95 -72.71
CA ALA A 17 -48.17 -10.93 -72.38
C ALA A 17 -48.70 -9.86 -71.41
N GLY A 18 -49.98 -9.47 -71.55
CA GLY A 18 -50.64 -8.56 -70.60
C GLY A 18 -50.85 -9.17 -69.21
N CYS A 19 -51.14 -10.47 -69.12
CA CYS A 19 -51.22 -11.20 -67.86
C CYS A 19 -49.86 -11.36 -67.18
N ASP A 20 -48.80 -11.70 -67.91
CA ASP A 20 -47.45 -11.81 -67.34
C ASP A 20 -46.94 -10.45 -66.84
N THR A 21 -47.20 -9.37 -67.58
CA THR A 21 -46.80 -8.01 -67.16
C THR A 21 -47.57 -7.55 -65.93
N PHE A 22 -48.91 -7.75 -65.91
CA PHE A 22 -49.73 -7.41 -64.75
C PHE A 22 -49.39 -8.24 -63.50
N TYR A 23 -49.05 -9.52 -63.68
CA TYR A 23 -48.68 -10.41 -62.58
C TYR A 23 -47.26 -10.13 -62.05
N GLN A 24 -46.33 -9.74 -62.93
CA GLN A 24 -45.02 -9.23 -62.52
C GLN A 24 -45.16 -7.91 -61.77
N ASP A 25 -45.93 -6.95 -62.26
CA ASP A 25 -46.17 -5.66 -61.58
C ASP A 25 -46.77 -5.85 -60.18
N ALA A 26 -47.74 -6.77 -60.04
CA ALA A 26 -48.35 -7.08 -58.74
C ALA A 26 -47.35 -7.70 -57.75
N ARG A 27 -46.46 -8.60 -58.20
CA ARG A 27 -45.40 -9.20 -57.36
C ARG A 27 -44.29 -8.20 -57.00
N TYR A 28 -43.90 -7.33 -57.93
CA TYR A 28 -42.93 -6.27 -57.68
C TYR A 28 -43.47 -5.24 -56.68
N ALA A 29 -44.76 -4.88 -56.78
CA ALA A 29 -45.42 -3.99 -55.83
C ALA A 29 -45.52 -4.63 -54.42
N ASP A 30 -45.79 -5.93 -54.32
CA ASP A 30 -45.83 -6.64 -53.04
C ASP A 30 -44.43 -6.79 -52.41
N SER A 31 -43.41 -7.14 -53.20
CA SER A 31 -42.01 -7.21 -52.74
C SER A 31 -41.49 -5.86 -52.23
N SER A 32 -41.78 -4.77 -52.95
CA SER A 32 -41.40 -3.41 -52.53
C SER A 32 -42.07 -3.00 -51.21
N ARG A 33 -43.33 -3.40 -51.00
CA ARG A 33 -44.04 -3.18 -49.73
C ARG A 33 -43.44 -4.00 -48.60
N GLN A 34 -43.12 -5.27 -48.83
CA GLN A 34 -42.47 -6.11 -47.83
C GLN A 34 -41.10 -5.57 -47.43
N GLU A 35 -40.32 -5.06 -48.39
CA GLU A 35 -39.02 -4.45 -48.12
C GLU A 35 -39.15 -3.13 -47.35
N ALA A 36 -40.13 -2.28 -47.69
CA ALA A 36 -40.43 -1.07 -46.93
C ALA A 36 -40.81 -1.38 -45.47
N VAL A 37 -41.62 -2.41 -45.22
CA VAL A 37 -41.96 -2.87 -43.87
C VAL A 37 -40.72 -3.39 -43.14
N ARG A 38 -39.83 -4.14 -43.80
CA ARG A 38 -38.58 -4.61 -43.17
C ARG A 38 -37.68 -3.45 -42.77
N VAL A 39 -37.52 -2.45 -43.65
CA VAL A 39 -36.73 -1.25 -43.36
C VAL A 39 -37.35 -0.46 -42.21
N GLU A 40 -38.68 -0.33 -42.18
CA GLU A 40 -39.37 0.38 -41.10
C GLU A 40 -39.27 -0.36 -39.76
N MET A 41 -39.42 -1.69 -39.76
CA MET A 41 -39.22 -2.52 -38.56
C MET A 41 -37.77 -2.45 -38.07
N ALA A 42 -36.79 -2.42 -38.98
CA ALA A 42 -35.38 -2.24 -38.62
C ALA A 42 -35.12 -0.85 -38.01
N ARG A 43 -35.73 0.22 -38.55
CA ARG A 43 -35.66 1.57 -37.96
C ARG A 43 -36.30 1.62 -36.57
N GLN A 44 -37.46 0.98 -36.39
CA GLN A 44 -38.10 0.88 -35.08
C GLN A 44 -37.24 0.11 -34.08
N GLN A 45 -36.60 -0.98 -34.53
CA GLN A 45 -35.67 -1.74 -33.68
C GLN A 45 -34.46 -0.89 -33.29
N GLN A 46 -33.84 -0.19 -34.25
CA GLN A 46 -32.71 0.71 -33.99
C GLN A 46 -33.09 1.84 -33.02
N ALA A 47 -34.30 2.39 -33.12
CA ALA A 47 -34.78 3.40 -32.18
C ALA A 47 -34.89 2.84 -30.76
N ARG A 48 -35.44 1.62 -30.60
CA ARG A 48 -35.52 0.94 -29.30
C ARG A 48 -34.13 0.66 -28.72
N ASP A 49 -33.20 0.18 -29.54
CA ASP A 49 -31.84 -0.12 -29.10
C ASP A 49 -31.14 1.17 -28.62
N LEU A 50 -31.35 2.27 -29.33
CA LEU A 50 -30.83 3.59 -28.96
C LEU A 50 -31.41 4.09 -27.64
N ASP A 51 -32.71 3.88 -27.39
CA ASP A 51 -33.35 4.24 -26.12
C ASP A 51 -32.79 3.42 -24.94
N VAL A 52 -32.54 2.12 -25.15
CA VAL A 52 -31.89 1.25 -24.14
C VAL A 52 -30.48 1.73 -23.83
N ILE A 53 -29.69 2.08 -24.86
CA ILE A 53 -28.32 2.61 -24.67
C ILE A 53 -28.35 3.93 -23.91
N LYS A 54 -29.27 4.84 -24.25
CA LYS A 54 -29.45 6.11 -23.54
C LYS A 54 -29.79 5.89 -22.07
N ALA A 55 -30.77 5.03 -21.76
CA ALA A 55 -31.13 4.72 -20.39
C ALA A 55 -29.96 4.13 -19.60
N ARG A 56 -29.13 3.28 -20.25
CA ARG A 56 -27.91 2.75 -19.63
C ARG A 56 -26.86 3.83 -19.38
N ASN A 57 -26.70 4.78 -20.30
CA ASN A 57 -25.79 5.91 -20.13
C ASN A 57 -26.25 6.83 -18.99
N GLU A 58 -27.53 7.16 -18.91
CA GLU A 58 -28.10 7.95 -17.81
C GLU A 58 -27.87 7.27 -16.45
N ALA A 59 -28.03 5.94 -16.39
CA ALA A 59 -27.73 5.16 -15.19
C ALA A 59 -26.23 5.20 -14.82
N LEU A 60 -25.34 5.13 -15.81
CA LEU A 60 -23.88 5.25 -15.59
C LEU A 60 -23.50 6.65 -15.11
N GLU A 61 -24.07 7.70 -15.68
CA GLU A 61 -23.87 9.08 -15.24
C GLU A 61 -24.29 9.27 -13.79
N PHE A 62 -25.41 8.69 -13.38
CA PHE A 62 -25.83 8.69 -11.99
C PHE A 62 -24.85 7.95 -11.07
N GLN A 63 -24.32 6.81 -11.51
CA GLN A 63 -23.29 6.08 -10.75
C GLN A 63 -22.01 6.92 -10.59
N LEU A 64 -21.59 7.63 -11.64
CA LEU A 64 -20.44 8.55 -11.58
C LEU A 64 -20.69 9.69 -10.58
N GLN A 65 -21.87 10.33 -10.64
CA GLN A 65 -22.22 11.38 -9.66
C GLN A 65 -22.19 10.87 -8.22
N GLN A 66 -22.69 9.65 -7.97
CA GLN A 66 -22.60 9.04 -6.64
C GLN A 66 -21.16 8.75 -6.23
N ALA A 67 -20.32 8.29 -7.16
CA ALA A 67 -18.91 8.03 -6.90
C ALA A 67 -18.16 9.32 -6.56
N ASP A 68 -18.41 10.41 -7.29
CA ASP A 68 -17.81 11.73 -7.02
C ASP A 68 -18.25 12.28 -5.66
N ALA A 69 -19.54 12.15 -5.31
CA ALA A 69 -20.03 12.54 -3.99
C ALA A 69 -19.40 11.70 -2.86
N ARG A 70 -19.11 10.42 -3.11
CA ARG A 70 -18.37 9.57 -2.17
C ARG A 70 -16.92 10.01 -2.06
N LEU A 71 -16.25 10.30 -3.18
CA LEU A 71 -14.88 10.80 -3.21
C LEU A 71 -14.77 12.12 -2.44
N GLY A 72 -15.65 13.08 -2.69
CA GLY A 72 -15.66 14.36 -1.99
C GLY A 72 -15.85 14.22 -0.48
N ARG A 73 -16.67 13.28 -0.01
CA ARG A 73 -16.79 12.96 1.42
C ARG A 73 -15.50 12.38 2.01
N ILE A 74 -14.82 11.48 1.28
CA ILE A 74 -13.55 10.90 1.71
C ILE A 74 -12.46 11.99 1.75
N GLU A 75 -12.36 12.81 0.72
CA GLU A 75 -11.41 13.94 0.68
C GLU A 75 -11.67 14.96 1.78
N GLY A 76 -12.95 15.28 2.06
CA GLY A 76 -13.34 16.15 3.17
C GLY A 76 -12.90 15.57 4.52
N ALA A 77 -13.19 14.29 4.76
CA ALA A 77 -12.76 13.60 5.97
C ALA A 77 -11.23 13.56 6.13
N LEU A 78 -10.48 13.38 5.03
CA LEU A 78 -9.01 13.45 5.04
C LEU A 78 -8.50 14.87 5.34
N ARG A 79 -9.18 15.93 4.86
CA ARG A 79 -8.82 17.32 5.19
C ARG A 79 -9.09 17.62 6.67
N GLU A 80 -10.23 17.18 7.21
CA GLU A 80 -10.62 17.39 8.60
C GLU A 80 -9.78 16.60 9.59
N ALA A 81 -9.36 15.37 9.24
CA ALA A 81 -8.47 14.55 10.05
C ALA A 81 -7.06 15.14 10.19
N GLY A 82 -6.73 16.21 9.45
CA GLY A 82 -5.37 16.74 9.35
C GLY A 82 -4.45 15.84 8.55
N THR A 83 -3.33 16.39 8.04
CA THR A 83 -2.34 15.54 7.37
C THR A 83 -1.58 14.74 8.43
N PRO A 84 -1.56 13.39 8.37
CA PRO A 84 -0.80 12.57 9.31
C PRO A 84 0.68 12.99 9.39
N GLN A 85 1.23 13.56 8.30
CA GLN A 85 2.57 14.14 8.28
C GLN A 85 2.80 15.24 9.32
N ALA A 86 1.83 16.12 9.57
CA ALA A 86 1.97 17.23 10.51
C ALA A 86 2.02 16.72 11.96
N ASP A 87 1.15 15.77 12.30
CA ASP A 87 1.12 15.15 13.63
C ASP A 87 2.37 14.29 13.86
N ILE A 88 2.79 13.50 12.85
CA ILE A 88 4.06 12.75 12.92
C ILE A 88 5.24 13.71 13.09
N ALA A 89 5.25 14.85 12.41
CA ALA A 89 6.31 15.85 12.56
C ALA A 89 6.29 16.50 13.95
N ALA A 90 5.12 16.80 14.50
CA ALA A 90 4.96 17.32 15.86
C ALA A 90 5.47 16.31 16.89
N LEU A 91 5.02 15.06 16.80
CA LEU A 91 5.47 13.97 17.68
C LEU A 91 6.99 13.73 17.58
N ARG A 92 7.58 13.83 16.39
CA ARG A 92 9.05 13.73 16.24
C ARG A 92 9.78 14.83 16.99
N ARG A 93 9.30 16.09 16.92
CA ARG A 93 9.88 17.21 17.67
C ARG A 93 9.74 16.99 19.18
N GLU A 94 8.58 16.52 19.63
CA GLU A 94 8.35 16.19 21.04
C GLU A 94 9.30 15.08 21.53
N ILE A 95 9.47 14.02 20.75
CA ILE A 95 10.43 12.94 21.05
C ILE A 95 11.86 13.49 21.14
N GLU A 96 12.28 14.37 20.24
CA GLU A 96 13.62 14.97 20.32
C GLU A 96 13.80 15.86 21.55
N GLN A 97 12.80 16.65 21.90
CA GLN A 97 12.83 17.48 23.13
C GLN A 97 12.97 16.61 24.37
N LEU A 98 12.19 15.52 24.46
CA LEU A 98 12.27 14.58 25.58
C LEU A 98 13.64 13.90 25.67
N ARG A 99 14.21 13.48 24.53
CA ARG A 99 15.56 12.90 24.48
C ARG A 99 16.63 13.89 24.90
N ALA A 100 16.55 15.14 24.45
CA ALA A 100 17.45 16.20 24.87
C ALA A 100 17.35 16.45 26.38
N GLY A 101 16.12 16.51 26.92
CA GLY A 101 15.89 16.62 28.36
C GLY A 101 16.48 15.46 29.16
N GLN A 102 16.30 14.21 28.68
CA GLN A 102 16.91 13.03 29.30
C GLN A 102 18.45 13.07 29.26
N ALA A 103 19.05 13.54 28.16
CA ALA A 103 20.49 13.68 28.04
C ALA A 103 21.04 14.70 29.04
N SER A 104 20.37 15.84 29.20
CA SER A 104 20.72 16.86 30.19
C SER A 104 20.62 16.32 31.62
N LEU A 105 19.51 15.65 31.96
CA LEU A 105 19.31 15.06 33.29
C LEU A 105 20.37 13.99 33.59
N ARG A 106 20.74 13.18 32.59
CA ARG A 106 21.80 12.19 32.75
C ARG A 106 23.14 12.84 33.09
N GLN A 107 23.50 13.94 32.43
CA GLN A 107 24.74 14.67 32.74
C GLN A 107 24.68 15.33 34.12
N GLU A 108 23.55 15.93 34.48
CA GLU A 108 23.34 16.50 35.81
C GLU A 108 23.52 15.46 36.92
N ILE A 109 22.98 14.24 36.73
CA ILE A 109 23.20 13.12 37.66
C ILE A 109 24.68 12.75 37.75
N VAL A 110 25.38 12.67 36.62
CA VAL A 110 26.82 12.33 36.60
C VAL A 110 27.64 13.38 37.33
N ASP A 111 27.36 14.66 37.12
CA ASP A 111 28.05 15.78 37.77
C ASP A 111 27.78 15.81 39.28
N GLU A 112 26.51 15.64 39.68
CA GLU A 112 26.14 15.62 41.10
C GLU A 112 26.77 14.45 41.84
N LEU A 113 26.68 13.25 41.27
CA LEU A 113 27.33 12.06 41.82
C LEU A 113 28.85 12.25 41.89
N GLY A 114 29.47 12.82 40.85
CA GLY A 114 30.90 13.13 40.82
C GLY A 114 31.32 14.04 41.98
N ARG A 115 30.53 15.10 42.25
CA ARG A 115 30.78 16.02 43.38
C ARG A 115 30.63 15.33 44.74
N GLU A 116 29.58 14.54 44.93
CA GLU A 116 29.35 13.81 46.19
C GLU A 116 30.44 12.76 46.45
N ILE A 117 30.88 12.04 45.41
CA ILE A 117 32.00 11.11 45.49
C ILE A 117 33.27 11.84 45.94
N VAL A 118 33.61 12.97 45.32
CA VAL A 118 34.80 13.77 45.69
C VAL A 118 34.70 14.25 47.15
N LYS A 119 33.53 14.71 47.61
CA LYS A 119 33.31 15.11 49.02
C LYS A 119 33.56 13.97 49.99
N LEU A 120 33.04 12.77 49.69
CA LEU A 120 33.23 11.57 50.52
C LEU A 120 34.71 11.15 50.59
N PHE A 121 35.43 11.17 49.46
CA PHE A 121 36.85 10.83 49.43
C PHE A 121 37.75 11.88 50.09
N ALA A 122 37.42 13.18 49.97
CA ALA A 122 38.13 14.25 50.67
C ALA A 122 37.98 14.15 52.20
N ALA A 123 36.80 13.72 52.68
CA ALA A 123 36.54 13.47 54.09
C ALA A 123 37.26 12.22 54.63
N GLN A 124 37.54 11.21 53.80
CA GLN A 124 38.32 10.02 54.20
C GLN A 124 39.84 10.27 54.31
N GLN A 125 40.39 11.25 53.57
CA GLN A 125 41.83 11.52 53.56
C GLN A 125 42.34 12.34 54.75
N THR A 126 41.44 12.99 55.51
CA THR A 126 41.82 13.71 56.74
C THR A 126 41.97 12.79 57.96
N GLY A 127 41.70 11.49 57.80
CA GLY A 127 41.68 10.49 58.88
C GLY A 127 42.56 9.27 58.67
N ALA A 128 43.69 9.31 57.95
CA ALA A 128 44.66 8.20 58.01
C ALA A 128 46.08 8.57 57.54
N ARG A 129 46.99 8.71 58.51
CA ARG A 129 48.38 8.26 58.34
C ARG A 129 48.35 6.74 58.13
N GLY A 130 48.89 6.28 57.01
CA GLY A 130 49.41 4.91 56.86
C GLY A 130 48.55 3.96 56.02
N GLY A 131 49.23 3.23 55.11
CA GLY A 131 48.81 1.89 54.71
C GLY A 131 48.40 1.71 53.26
N THR A 132 49.36 1.31 52.43
CA THR A 132 49.21 0.65 51.12
C THR A 132 48.16 -0.48 51.07
N ARG A 133 47.25 -0.43 50.08
CA ARG A 133 47.09 -1.44 49.00
C ARG A 133 45.98 -1.00 48.02
N ARG A 134 46.35 -0.76 46.76
CA ARG A 134 45.40 -0.59 45.66
C ARG A 134 44.81 -1.96 45.31
N THR A 135 43.53 -2.16 45.61
CA THR A 135 42.68 -3.09 44.85
C THR A 135 41.82 -2.23 43.95
N GLY A 136 42.21 -2.14 42.68
CA GLY A 136 41.43 -1.42 41.67
C GLY A 136 40.11 -2.16 41.43
N ALA A 137 38.99 -1.50 41.72
CA ALA A 137 37.70 -1.95 41.24
C ALA A 137 37.70 -1.79 39.71
N GLN A 138 37.58 -2.88 38.96
CA GLN A 138 37.44 -2.84 37.51
C GLN A 138 36.04 -2.33 37.17
N THR A 139 35.95 -1.28 36.35
CA THR A 139 34.70 -0.79 35.75
C THR A 139 34.41 -1.57 34.46
N GLY A 140 33.14 -1.72 34.11
CA GLY A 140 32.70 -2.48 32.94
C GLY A 140 31.18 -2.56 32.78
N TYR A 141 30.74 -3.22 31.72
CA TYR A 141 29.33 -3.40 31.33
C TYR A 141 28.82 -4.82 31.58
N GLU A 142 27.54 -4.96 31.89
CA GLU A 142 26.87 -6.27 31.87
C GLU A 142 26.16 -6.49 30.53
N HIS A 143 26.53 -7.55 29.82
CA HIS A 143 25.92 -7.94 28.54
C HIS A 143 25.18 -9.27 28.66
N LYS A 144 23.90 -9.28 28.25
CA LYS A 144 23.09 -10.51 28.22
C LYS A 144 23.17 -11.13 26.82
N VAL A 145 23.68 -12.36 26.76
CA VAL A 145 23.88 -13.13 25.52
C VAL A 145 22.53 -13.41 24.85
N GLN A 146 22.40 -13.04 23.58
CA GLN A 146 21.22 -13.29 22.75
C GLN A 146 21.40 -14.54 21.88
N ALA A 147 20.28 -15.05 21.33
CA ALA A 147 20.32 -16.23 20.48
C ALA A 147 21.15 -15.98 19.21
N GLY A 148 22.11 -16.87 18.94
CA GLY A 148 23.01 -16.78 17.79
C GLY A 148 24.28 -15.95 18.02
N GLN A 149 24.44 -15.29 19.17
CA GLN A 149 25.67 -14.55 19.48
C GLN A 149 26.83 -15.48 19.84
N THR A 150 28.02 -15.16 19.34
CA THR A 150 29.27 -15.80 19.76
C THR A 150 30.12 -14.89 20.63
N LEU A 151 31.03 -15.48 21.42
CA LEU A 151 31.94 -14.72 22.28
C LEU A 151 32.84 -13.77 21.47
N SER A 152 33.22 -14.17 20.25
CA SER A 152 34.00 -13.35 19.31
C SER A 152 33.22 -12.14 18.81
N GLU A 153 31.93 -12.28 18.52
CA GLU A 153 31.06 -11.17 18.10
C GLU A 153 30.86 -10.17 19.24
N ILE A 154 30.66 -10.65 20.46
CA ILE A 154 30.53 -9.80 21.65
C ILE A 154 31.86 -9.06 21.89
N ALA A 155 32.99 -9.75 21.84
CA ALA A 155 34.30 -9.13 21.98
C ALA A 155 34.53 -8.02 20.93
N ALA A 156 34.19 -8.27 19.67
CA ALA A 156 34.30 -7.29 18.60
C ALA A 156 33.37 -6.08 18.80
N ALA A 157 32.14 -6.30 19.27
CA ALA A 157 31.18 -5.23 19.52
C ALA A 157 31.63 -4.27 20.62
N TYR A 158 32.29 -4.79 21.65
CA TYR A 158 32.79 -4.01 22.80
C TYR A 158 34.27 -3.62 22.67
N GLN A 159 34.92 -3.92 21.55
CA GLN A 159 36.35 -3.63 21.30
C GLN A 159 37.31 -4.21 22.36
N VAL A 160 36.93 -5.31 22.99
CA VAL A 160 37.76 -6.04 23.96
C VAL A 160 38.22 -7.37 23.38
N THR A 161 39.20 -8.01 24.01
CA THR A 161 39.62 -9.36 23.59
C THR A 161 38.73 -10.44 24.22
N VAL A 162 38.54 -11.54 23.50
CA VAL A 162 37.86 -12.74 24.03
C VAL A 162 38.53 -13.21 25.32
N ALA A 163 39.87 -13.19 25.39
CA ALA A 163 40.61 -13.58 26.59
C ALA A 163 40.26 -12.69 27.80
N THR A 164 40.10 -11.38 27.59
CA THR A 164 39.71 -10.44 28.64
C THR A 164 38.31 -10.76 29.19
N ILE A 165 37.33 -11.01 28.32
CA ILE A 165 35.97 -11.39 28.74
C ILE A 165 36.00 -12.72 29.50
N LYS A 166 36.78 -13.69 29.01
CA LYS A 166 36.91 -15.00 29.67
C LYS A 166 37.49 -14.88 31.07
N GLN A 167 38.56 -14.09 31.23
CA GLN A 167 39.17 -13.84 32.53
C GLN A 167 38.22 -13.13 33.48
N ALA A 168 37.53 -12.09 33.00
CA ALA A 168 36.60 -11.31 33.81
C ALA A 168 35.38 -12.12 34.29
N ASN A 169 34.96 -13.13 33.52
CA ASN A 169 33.80 -13.99 33.81
C ASN A 169 34.16 -15.42 34.25
N ASN A 170 35.44 -15.71 34.50
CA ASN A 170 35.94 -17.05 34.83
C ASN A 170 35.49 -18.15 33.84
N LEU A 171 35.39 -17.84 32.54
CA LEU A 171 35.04 -18.80 31.50
C LEU A 171 36.26 -19.62 31.10
N LYS A 172 36.11 -20.95 31.10
CA LYS A 172 37.16 -21.89 30.67
C LYS A 172 37.18 -22.04 29.14
N ASP A 173 36.01 -22.11 28.54
CA ASP A 173 35.81 -22.35 27.11
C ASP A 173 35.04 -21.20 26.45
N ASP A 174 34.94 -21.24 25.12
CA ASP A 174 34.26 -20.21 24.33
C ASP A 174 32.74 -20.47 24.22
N VAL A 175 32.25 -21.46 24.98
CA VAL A 175 30.83 -21.86 25.00
C VAL A 175 30.06 -20.94 25.94
N ILE A 176 29.13 -20.17 25.37
CA ILE A 176 28.22 -19.28 26.08
C ILE A 176 26.77 -19.70 25.83
N ARG A 177 25.88 -19.49 26.81
CA ARG A 177 24.47 -19.87 26.71
C ARG A 177 23.60 -18.65 26.47
N VAL A 178 22.54 -18.83 25.69
CA VAL A 178 21.52 -17.78 25.50
C VAL A 178 20.92 -17.40 26.86
N GLY A 179 20.90 -16.10 27.15
CA GLY A 179 20.43 -15.53 28.41
C GLY A 179 21.49 -15.43 29.50
N GLN A 180 22.70 -15.93 29.29
CA GLN A 180 23.84 -15.74 30.20
C GLN A 180 24.23 -14.26 30.27
N VAL A 181 24.53 -13.77 31.47
CA VAL A 181 25.06 -12.40 31.67
C VAL A 181 26.57 -12.48 31.78
N LEU A 182 27.27 -11.64 31.03
CA LEU A 182 28.72 -11.52 31.00
C LEU A 182 29.13 -10.10 31.40
N PHE A 183 30.10 -10.00 32.29
CA PHE A 183 30.78 -8.75 32.65
C PHE A 183 31.89 -8.44 31.65
N ILE A 184 31.82 -7.29 31.00
CA ILE A 184 32.76 -6.83 29.99
C ILE A 184 33.53 -5.64 30.59
N PRO A 185 34.81 -5.81 30.96
CA PRO A 185 35.59 -4.71 31.51
C PRO A 185 35.87 -3.63 30.47
N ASP A 186 35.90 -2.36 30.92
CA ASP A 186 36.26 -1.18 30.12
C ASP A 186 37.76 -1.13 29.77
#